data_AF-A0A2V9B6Z0-F1
#
_entry.id   AF-A0A2V9B6Z0-F1
#
_cell.length_a   1.000
_cell.length_b   1.000
_cell.length_c   1.000
_cell.angle_alpha   90.00
_cell.angle_beta   90.00
_cell.angle_gamma   90.00
#
_symmetry.space_group_name_H-M   'P 1'
#
loop_
_entity.id
_entity.type
_entity.pdbx_description
1 polymer ?
#
loop_
_entity_poly.entity_id
_entity_poly.type
_entity_poly.pdbx_seq_one_letter_code
_entity_poly.pdbx_strand_id
1 'polypeptide(L)'
;MRIRIQKGFWTSRYGLTLLGVVFGCVVIAASVFGYYYVKYGRMIDARLSGHILQNTTQIFSAPAQISPGEVLSPDDLTTYLQRVGYRPEADDASLGQYIAKDGVVYIRPSKLSYFAASNALEVQFR
;
A
#
# COMPACT_ATOMS: atom_id res chain seq x y z
N MET A 1 12.00 22.78 53.99
CA MET A 1 12.98 23.37 53.05
C MET A 1 12.30 24.54 52.31
N ARG A 2 12.51 25.80 52.73
CA ARG A 2 11.84 26.98 52.13
C ARG A 2 12.82 27.65 51.18
N ILE A 3 12.65 27.44 49.87
CA ILE A 3 13.46 28.11 48.84
C ILE A 3 12.97 29.55 48.75
N ARG A 4 13.67 30.49 49.39
CA ARG A 4 13.47 31.93 49.19
C ARG A 4 14.25 32.34 47.95
N ILE A 5 13.58 32.34 46.80
CA ILE A 5 14.11 32.89 45.55
C ILE A 5 14.12 34.42 45.71
N GLN A 6 15.30 35.02 45.86
CA GLN A 6 15.40 36.48 45.86
C GLN A 6 15.05 37.01 44.47
N LYS A 7 13.96 37.79 44.39
CA LYS A 7 13.42 38.35 43.14
C LYS A 7 14.46 39.10 42.30
N GLY A 8 15.53 39.64 42.90
CA GLY A 8 16.60 40.35 42.22
C GLY A 8 17.53 39.48 41.36
N PHE A 9 17.55 38.16 41.55
CA PHE A 9 18.37 37.26 40.72
C PHE A 9 17.80 37.10 39.31
N TRP A 10 16.46 37.01 39.18
CA TRP A 10 15.77 36.85 37.90
C TRP A 10 15.70 38.15 37.07
N THR A 11 15.78 39.32 37.71
CA THR A 11 15.84 40.63 37.01
C THR A 11 17.26 41.17 36.81
N SER A 12 18.29 40.47 37.29
CA SER A 12 19.69 40.87 37.10
C SER A 12 20.16 40.57 35.66
N ARG A 13 21.07 41.40 35.13
CA ARG A 13 21.64 41.26 33.78
C ARG A 13 22.19 39.84 33.53
N TYR A 14 22.78 39.21 34.56
CA TYR A 14 23.32 37.85 34.48
C TYR A 14 22.25 36.75 34.42
N GLY A 15 21.15 36.90 35.17
CA GLY A 15 20.02 35.98 35.14
C GLY A 15 19.31 36.03 33.79
N LEU A 16 19.14 37.23 33.24
CA LEU A 16 18.56 37.44 31.91
C LEU A 16 19.45 36.86 30.80
N THR A 17 20.78 37.01 30.91
CA THR A 17 21.70 36.39 29.94
C THR A 17 21.66 34.86 29.98
N LEU A 18 21.63 34.26 31.17
CA LEU A 18 21.54 32.80 31.31
C LEU A 18 20.23 32.28 30.71
N LEU A 19 19.12 32.95 31.00
CA LEU A 19 17.81 32.59 30.46
C LEU A 19 17.75 32.74 28.94
N GLY A 20 18.37 33.79 28.39
CA GLY A 20 18.49 33.99 26.94
C GLY A 20 19.29 32.87 26.26
N VAL A 21 20.40 32.43 26.86
CA VAL A 21 21.20 31.32 26.35
C VAL A 21 20.42 30.01 26.37
N VAL A 22 19.79 29.68 27.50
CA VAL A 22 18.98 28.46 27.63
C VAL A 22 17.82 28.47 26.62
N PHE A 23 17.13 29.60 26.49
CA PHE A 23 16.07 29.76 25.51
C PHE A 23 16.58 29.57 24.07
N GLY A 24 17.72 30.17 23.73
CA GLY A 24 18.37 29.97 22.43
C GLY A 24 18.69 28.50 22.15
N CYS A 25 19.25 27.76 23.13
CA CYS A 25 19.52 26.34 23.00
C CYS A 25 18.23 25.53 22.75
N VAL A 26 17.15 25.83 23.46
CA VAL A 26 15.85 25.17 23.27
C VAL A 26 15.28 25.44 21.89
N VAL A 27 15.35 26.68 21.40
CA VAL A 27 14.87 27.05 20.06
C VAL A 27 15.68 26.33 18.98
N ILE A 28 17.00 26.24 19.13
CA ILE A 28 17.86 25.51 18.19
C ILE A 28 17.50 24.03 18.18
N ALA A 29 17.38 23.40 19.36
CA ALA A 29 17.00 22.00 19.47
C ALA A 29 15.63 21.75 18.83
N ALA A 30 14.60 22.52 19.19
CA ALA A 30 13.27 22.40 18.61
C ALA A 30 13.27 22.56 17.09
N SER A 31 14.09 23.47 16.56
CA SER A 31 14.22 23.69 15.12
C SER A 31 14.85 22.48 14.41
N VAL A 32 15.92 21.92 14.98
CA VAL A 32 16.59 20.72 14.44
C VAL A 32 15.65 19.52 14.47
N PHE A 33 14.99 19.27 15.61
CA PHE A 33 14.02 18.18 15.74
C PHE A 33 12.84 18.37 14.78
N GLY A 34 12.28 19.58 14.69
CA GLY A 34 11.19 19.89 13.77
C GLY A 34 11.56 19.67 12.30
N TYR A 35 12.77 20.08 11.89
CA TYR A 35 13.27 19.84 10.55
C TYR A 35 13.35 18.34 10.22
N TYR A 36 13.97 17.56 11.10
CA TYR A 36 14.10 16.11 10.88
C TYR A 36 12.75 15.40 10.94
N TYR A 37 11.85 15.82 11.83
CA TYR A 37 10.49 15.29 11.91
C TYR A 37 9.74 15.46 10.58
N VAL A 38 9.72 16.68 10.02
CA VAL A 38 9.04 16.94 8.74
C VAL A 38 9.74 16.21 7.59
N LYS A 39 11.08 16.21 7.56
CA LYS A 39 11.85 15.54 6.50
C LYS A 39 11.59 14.05 6.47
N TYR A 40 11.67 13.37 7.61
CA TYR A 40 11.43 11.93 7.70
C TYR A 40 9.95 11.59 7.54
N GLY A 41 9.03 12.42 8.03
CA GLY A 41 7.60 12.27 7.77
C GLY A 41 7.30 12.22 6.27
N ARG A 42 7.77 13.22 5.51
CA ARG A 42 7.59 13.23 4.05
C ARG A 42 8.24 12.04 3.35
N MET A 43 9.38 11.55 3.85
CA MET A 43 10.03 10.35 3.29
C MET A 43 9.22 9.09 3.55
N ILE A 44 8.66 8.96 4.77
CA ILE A 44 7.77 7.85 5.14
C ILE A 44 6.52 7.92 4.28
N ASP A 45 5.86 9.08 4.19
CA ASP A 45 4.67 9.27 3.36
C ASP A 45 4.95 8.95 1.89
N ALA A 46 6.10 9.38 1.34
CA ALA A 46 6.50 9.07 -0.03
C ALA A 46 6.73 7.56 -0.23
N ARG A 47 7.29 6.87 0.77
CA ARG A 47 7.47 5.42 0.74
C ARG A 47 6.14 4.70 0.87
N LEU A 48 5.27 5.10 1.80
CA LEU A 48 3.94 4.53 2.04
C LEU A 48 2.95 4.78 0.91
N SER A 49 3.03 5.94 0.26
CA SER A 49 2.23 6.25 -0.93
C SER A 49 2.76 5.58 -2.20
N GLY A 50 4.02 5.17 -2.22
CA GLY A 50 4.56 4.27 -3.23
C GLY A 50 4.02 2.86 -3.07
N HIS A 51 3.92 2.12 -4.17
CA HIS A 51 3.53 0.72 -4.21
C HIS A 51 4.56 -0.19 -3.50
N ILE A 52 4.70 -0.11 -2.16
CA ILE A 52 5.69 -0.87 -1.36
C ILE A 52 5.57 -2.39 -1.62
N LEU A 53 4.41 -2.85 -2.09
CA LEU A 53 4.12 -4.25 -2.35
C LEU A 53 4.27 -4.70 -3.81
N GLN A 54 4.60 -3.81 -4.76
CA GLN A 54 4.68 -4.22 -6.18
C GLN A 54 5.95 -4.97 -6.56
N ASN A 55 6.94 -5.06 -5.67
CA ASN A 55 8.15 -5.85 -5.89
C ASN A 55 8.26 -7.05 -4.94
N THR A 56 7.11 -7.59 -4.51
CA THR A 56 7.06 -8.93 -3.93
C THR A 56 7.19 -9.96 -5.05
N THR A 57 8.11 -10.91 -4.91
CA THR A 57 8.21 -12.04 -5.83
C THR A 57 6.90 -12.81 -5.85
N GLN A 58 6.25 -12.83 -7.01
CA GLN A 58 5.03 -13.60 -7.21
C GLN A 58 5.42 -15.02 -7.59
N ILE A 59 5.03 -16.00 -6.76
CA ILE A 59 5.26 -17.42 -7.01
C ILE A 59 3.95 -18.00 -7.55
N PHE A 60 3.98 -18.47 -8.79
CA PHE A 60 2.83 -19.08 -9.45
C PHE A 60 2.99 -20.60 -9.54
N SER A 61 1.88 -21.32 -9.42
CA SER A 61 1.80 -22.73 -9.78
C SER A 61 1.74 -22.90 -11.29
N ALA A 62 1.89 -24.14 -11.78
CA ALA A 62 1.62 -24.47 -13.17
C ALA A 62 0.20 -24.01 -13.58
N PRO A 63 0.02 -23.43 -14.77
CA PRO A 63 -1.29 -22.99 -15.24
C PRO A 63 -2.16 -24.19 -15.62
N ALA A 64 -3.47 -24.11 -15.33
CA ALA A 64 -4.43 -25.05 -15.90
C ALA A 64 -4.52 -24.83 -17.42
N GLN A 65 -4.58 -25.93 -18.17
CA GLN A 65 -4.78 -25.92 -19.61
C GLN A 65 -6.21 -26.38 -19.88
N ILE A 66 -6.91 -25.65 -20.75
CA ILE A 66 -8.24 -26.03 -21.24
C ILE A 66 -8.13 -26.25 -22.74
N SER A 67 -8.78 -27.30 -23.25
CA SER A 67 -8.77 -27.64 -24.68
C SER A 67 -10.18 -27.73 -25.26
N PRO A 68 -10.38 -27.37 -26.55
CA PRO A 68 -11.66 -27.60 -27.21
C PRO A 68 -12.06 -29.07 -27.18
N GLY A 69 -13.32 -29.36 -26.81
CA GLY A 69 -13.85 -30.73 -26.71
C GLY A 69 -13.63 -31.43 -25.36
N GLU A 70 -13.00 -30.76 -24.39
CA GLU A 70 -12.90 -31.23 -23.02
C GLU A 70 -14.28 -31.26 -22.33
N VAL A 71 -14.53 -32.30 -21.53
CA VAL A 71 -15.77 -32.41 -20.74
C VAL A 71 -15.62 -31.53 -19.50
N LEU A 72 -15.91 -30.24 -19.66
CA LEU A 72 -15.89 -29.23 -18.60
C LEU A 72 -17.24 -28.53 -18.56
N SER A 73 -17.82 -28.33 -17.37
CA SER A 73 -19.05 -27.55 -17.23
C SER A 73 -18.76 -26.06 -16.97
N PRO A 74 -19.69 -25.14 -17.27
CA PRO A 74 -19.57 -23.73 -16.89
C PRO A 74 -19.35 -23.54 -15.38
N ASP A 75 -20.02 -24.34 -14.55
CA ASP A 75 -19.92 -24.27 -13.09
C ASP A 75 -18.55 -24.70 -12.59
N ASP A 76 -17.95 -25.74 -13.20
CA ASP A 76 -16.59 -26.18 -12.87
C ASP A 76 -15.58 -25.10 -13.21
N LEU A 77 -15.71 -24.46 -14.38
CA LEU A 77 -14.81 -23.40 -14.80
C LEU A 77 -14.92 -22.17 -13.89
N THR A 78 -16.14 -21.74 -13.56
CA THR A 78 -16.33 -20.58 -12.67
C THR A 78 -15.85 -20.87 -11.25
N THR A 79 -16.06 -22.08 -10.75
CA THR A 79 -15.51 -22.52 -9.44
C THR A 79 -13.98 -22.53 -9.45
N TYR A 80 -13.36 -23.03 -10.52
CA TYR A 80 -11.91 -22.98 -10.67
C TYR A 80 -11.40 -21.53 -10.69
N LEU A 81 -12.02 -20.66 -11.50
CA LEU A 81 -11.67 -19.24 -11.60
C LEU A 81 -11.75 -18.53 -10.25
N GLN A 82 -12.82 -18.76 -9.49
CA GLN A 82 -12.94 -18.24 -8.11
C GLN A 82 -11.80 -18.72 -7.21
N ARG A 83 -11.47 -20.02 -7.27
CA ARG A 83 -10.40 -20.62 -6.46
C ARG A 83 -9.02 -20.03 -6.76
N VAL A 84 -8.77 -19.67 -8.02
CA VAL A 84 -7.50 -19.03 -8.44
C VAL A 84 -7.54 -17.50 -8.35
N GLY A 85 -8.55 -16.92 -7.71
CA GLY A 85 -8.59 -15.48 -7.40
C GLY A 85 -9.17 -14.59 -8.50
N TYR A 86 -9.80 -15.16 -9.52
CA TYR A 86 -10.63 -14.40 -10.45
C TYR A 86 -11.98 -14.11 -9.79
N ARG A 87 -12.52 -12.93 -10.05
CA ARG A 87 -13.79 -12.49 -9.46
C ARG A 87 -14.75 -12.00 -10.56
N PRO A 88 -16.07 -12.12 -10.38
CA PRO A 88 -17.01 -11.57 -11.34
C PRO A 88 -17.00 -10.04 -11.39
N GLU A 89 -16.65 -9.41 -10.26
CA GLU A 89 -16.54 -7.96 -10.14
C GLU A 89 -15.08 -7.52 -10.03
N ALA A 90 -14.79 -6.33 -10.56
CA ALA A 90 -13.48 -5.71 -10.51
C ALA A 90 -13.10 -5.35 -9.07
N ASP A 91 -11.96 -5.83 -8.60
CA ASP A 91 -11.41 -5.47 -7.30
C ASP A 91 -9.89 -5.36 -7.43
N ASP A 92 -9.26 -4.50 -6.62
CA ASP A 92 -7.81 -4.30 -6.64
C ASP A 92 -7.05 -5.57 -6.26
N ALA A 93 -7.69 -6.46 -5.51
CA ALA A 93 -7.14 -7.76 -5.14
C ALA A 93 -7.44 -8.88 -6.16
N SER A 94 -8.25 -8.66 -7.20
CA SER A 94 -8.61 -9.73 -8.13
C SER A 94 -7.50 -9.98 -9.17
N LEU A 95 -7.22 -11.26 -9.42
CA LEU A 95 -6.23 -11.67 -10.43
C LEU A 95 -6.77 -11.64 -11.86
N GLY A 96 -8.02 -11.24 -12.03
CA GLY A 96 -8.73 -11.10 -13.29
C GLY A 96 -10.24 -11.08 -13.06
N GLN A 97 -10.98 -10.88 -14.15
CA GLN A 97 -12.43 -10.86 -14.16
C GLN A 97 -12.99 -12.01 -14.97
N TYR A 98 -14.18 -12.49 -14.60
CA TYR A 98 -14.94 -13.40 -15.45
C TYR A 98 -16.43 -13.09 -15.45
N ILE A 99 -17.12 -13.35 -16.55
CA ILE A 99 -18.58 -13.18 -16.65
C ILE A 99 -19.13 -14.46 -17.26
N ALA A 100 -19.99 -15.15 -16.51
CA ALA A 100 -20.71 -16.31 -17.01
C ALA A 100 -22.13 -15.87 -17.45
N LYS A 101 -22.48 -16.10 -18.72
CA LYS A 101 -23.79 -15.76 -19.26
C LYS A 101 -24.14 -16.67 -20.43
N ASP A 102 -25.39 -17.15 -20.48
CA ASP A 102 -25.95 -17.86 -21.64
C ASP A 102 -25.10 -19.07 -22.12
N GLY A 103 -24.46 -19.80 -21.20
CA GLY A 103 -23.60 -20.94 -21.55
C GLY A 103 -22.20 -20.53 -22.06
N VAL A 104 -21.83 -19.27 -21.89
CA VAL A 104 -20.52 -18.73 -22.26
C VAL A 104 -19.84 -18.13 -21.03
N VAL A 105 -18.55 -18.41 -20.86
CA VAL A 105 -17.71 -17.80 -19.83
C VAL A 105 -16.68 -16.89 -20.49
N TYR A 106 -16.85 -15.59 -20.29
CA TYR A 106 -15.91 -14.55 -20.70
C TYR A 106 -14.85 -14.40 -19.60
N ILE A 107 -13.58 -14.47 -19.96
CA ILE A 107 -12.45 -14.34 -19.02
C ILE A 107 -11.60 -13.17 -19.46
N ARG A 108 -11.33 -12.25 -18.53
CA ARG A 108 -10.42 -11.12 -18.70
C ARG A 108 -9.23 -11.27 -17.74
N PRO A 109 -8.06 -11.69 -18.24
CA PRO A 109 -6.86 -11.82 -17.43
C PRO A 109 -6.39 -10.47 -16.86
N SER A 110 -5.69 -10.48 -15.72
CA SER A 110 -5.03 -9.28 -15.20
C SER A 110 -3.76 -8.92 -15.97
N LYS A 111 -3.19 -7.76 -15.62
CA LYS A 111 -1.88 -7.30 -16.12
C LYS A 111 -0.73 -8.25 -15.77
N LEU A 112 -0.91 -9.12 -14.78
CA LEU A 112 0.08 -10.12 -14.36
C LEU A 112 0.06 -11.38 -15.24
N SER A 113 -0.96 -11.55 -16.08
CA SER A 113 -1.02 -12.67 -17.02
C SER A 113 0.06 -12.58 -18.09
N TYR A 114 0.38 -13.71 -18.72
CA TYR A 114 1.30 -13.79 -19.86
C TYR A 114 0.96 -12.77 -20.98
N PHE A 115 -0.32 -12.43 -21.15
CA PHE A 115 -0.80 -11.51 -22.17
C PHE A 115 -1.06 -10.08 -21.65
N ALA A 116 -0.69 -9.76 -20.41
CA ALA A 116 -0.84 -8.43 -19.81
C ALA A 116 -2.24 -7.78 -20.02
N ALA A 117 -3.30 -8.58 -19.84
CA ALA A 117 -4.70 -8.18 -20.02
C ALA A 117 -5.15 -7.81 -21.46
N SER A 118 -4.33 -8.07 -22.48
CA SER A 118 -4.68 -7.75 -23.89
C SER A 118 -5.66 -8.73 -24.54
N ASN A 119 -5.68 -9.99 -24.09
CA ASN A 119 -6.53 -11.03 -24.65
C ASN A 119 -7.68 -11.39 -23.71
N ALA A 120 -8.90 -11.01 -24.10
CA ALA A 120 -10.11 -11.58 -23.52
C ALA A 120 -10.36 -12.96 -24.14
N LEU A 121 -10.69 -13.94 -23.30
CA LEU A 121 -11.01 -15.30 -23.73
C LEU A 121 -12.51 -15.52 -23.63
N GLU A 122 -13.07 -16.23 -24.59
CA GLU A 122 -14.46 -16.65 -24.58
C GLU A 122 -14.50 -18.18 -24.63
N VAL A 123 -15.10 -18.80 -23.62
CA VAL A 123 -15.27 -20.24 -23.54
C VAL A 123 -16.75 -20.56 -23.71
N GLN A 124 -17.10 -21.15 -24.85
CA GLN A 124 -18.47 -21.54 -25.17
C GLN A 124 -18.69 -23.00 -24.78
N PHE A 125 -19.76 -23.25 -24.04
CA PHE A 125 -20.19 -24.59 -23.65
C PHE A 125 -21.37 -25.00 -24.53
N ARG A 126 -21.35 -26.22 -25.05
CA ARG A 126 -22.37 -26.77 -25.96
C ARG A 126 -23.27 -27.78 -25.27
#